data_AF-A0A7K2Z7W4-F1
#
_entry.id   AF-A0A7K2Z7W4-F1
#
_cell.length_a   1.000
_cell.length_b   1.000
_cell.length_c   1.000
_cell.angle_alpha   90.00
_cell.angle_beta   90.00
_cell.angle_gamma   90.00
#
_symmetry.space_group_name_H-M   'P 1'
#
loop_
_entity.id
_entity.type
_entity.pdbx_description
1 polymer ?
#
loop_
_entity_poly.entity_id
_entity_poly.type
_entity_poly.pdbx_seq_one_letter_code
_entity_poly.pdbx_strand_id
1 'polypeptide(L)'
;FSGGQRQRIGIARALVLEPDVIICDEPVSALDVSVQAQVINLLEELQESLGLTYLVIAHDLAVVRHISDVIGVMYLGGLVEEAPSDALYAGPRHPYTKALMSAVPVPDPEVEDRRERILLHGDLPSPANPPAGCRFHTRCPWVQETKCATERPPLLDTGDGHKVACHFTAEIEAGTVKQTLATGIEAVVATEAVAAEAVEVSEGDAPEEAPKVPGQADAPVAVPAKDGAAE
;
A
#
# COMPACT_ATOMS: atom_id res chain seq x y z
N PHE A 1 -23.09 8.10 4.28
CA PHE A 1 -22.33 6.97 3.73
C PHE A 1 -20.90 6.96 4.27
N SER A 2 -20.42 5.82 4.76
CA SER A 2 -19.00 5.60 5.09
C SER A 2 -18.10 5.60 3.83
N GLY A 3 -16.78 5.49 4.00
CA GLY A 3 -15.84 5.36 2.87
C GLY A 3 -16.21 4.19 1.94
N GLY A 4 -16.25 2.97 2.48
CA GLY A 4 -16.60 1.77 1.69
C GLY A 4 -18.01 1.80 1.10
N GLN A 5 -18.98 2.47 1.74
CA GLN A 5 -20.30 2.68 1.15
C GLN A 5 -20.24 3.62 -0.07
N ARG A 6 -19.46 4.70 -0.02
CA ARG A 6 -19.23 5.58 -1.19
C ARG A 6 -18.49 4.83 -2.29
N GLN A 7 -17.52 3.99 -1.94
CA GLN A 7 -16.76 3.18 -2.90
C GLN A 7 -17.65 2.15 -3.61
N ARG A 8 -18.51 1.42 -2.88
CA ARG A 8 -19.48 0.51 -3.49
C ARG A 8 -20.51 1.22 -4.39
N ILE A 9 -20.92 2.45 -4.06
CA ILE A 9 -21.73 3.28 -4.97
C ILE A 9 -20.93 3.67 -6.24
N GLY A 10 -19.63 3.95 -6.11
CA GLY A 10 -18.73 4.21 -7.24
C GLY A 10 -18.58 3.02 -8.19
N ILE A 11 -18.33 1.83 -7.63
CA ILE A 11 -18.24 0.55 -8.37
C ILE A 11 -19.57 0.24 -9.06
N ALA A 12 -20.68 0.27 -8.33
CA ALA A 12 -22.00 0.04 -8.90
C ALA A 12 -22.33 1.00 -10.05
N ARG A 13 -21.93 2.28 -9.94
CA ARG A 13 -22.09 3.29 -11.00
C ARG A 13 -21.24 2.99 -12.25
N ALA A 14 -20.04 2.43 -12.09
CA ALA A 14 -19.21 2.02 -13.23
C ALA A 14 -19.82 0.83 -13.99
N LEU A 15 -20.45 -0.10 -13.27
CA LEU A 15 -21.06 -1.32 -13.82
C LEU A 15 -22.40 -1.11 -14.55
N VAL A 16 -23.04 0.07 -14.44
CA VAL A 16 -24.39 0.35 -15.02
C VAL A 16 -24.46 0.12 -16.54
N LEU A 17 -23.33 0.20 -17.24
CA LEU A 17 -23.24 0.06 -18.70
C LEU A 17 -22.55 -1.24 -19.15
N GLU A 18 -22.43 -2.23 -18.26
CA GLU A 18 -21.85 -3.55 -18.55
C GLU A 18 -20.48 -3.48 -19.29
N PRO A 19 -19.48 -2.74 -18.78
CA PRO A 19 -18.24 -2.45 -19.51
C PRO A 19 -17.24 -3.62 -19.48
N ASP A 20 -16.53 -3.86 -20.60
CA ASP A 20 -15.43 -4.85 -20.64
C ASP A 20 -14.21 -4.43 -19.78
N VAL A 21 -14.04 -3.12 -19.54
CA VAL A 21 -12.85 -2.54 -18.88
C VAL A 21 -13.26 -1.51 -17.83
N ILE A 22 -12.66 -1.58 -16.63
CA ILE A 22 -12.79 -0.56 -15.58
C ILE A 22 -11.41 -0.02 -15.21
N ILE A 23 -11.30 1.31 -15.12
CA ILE A 23 -10.11 2.01 -14.61
C ILE A 23 -10.36 2.35 -13.14
N CYS A 24 -9.53 1.81 -12.25
CA CYS A 24 -9.61 1.98 -10.81
C CYS A 24 -8.49 2.92 -10.34
N ASP A 25 -8.79 4.22 -10.30
CA ASP A 25 -7.88 5.27 -9.79
C ASP A 25 -7.98 5.34 -8.25
N GLU A 26 -6.88 4.99 -7.57
CA GLU A 26 -6.70 4.97 -6.10
C GLU A 26 -7.86 4.34 -5.30
N PRO A 27 -8.35 3.14 -5.67
CA PRO A 27 -9.69 2.63 -5.31
C PRO A 27 -9.90 2.32 -3.82
N VAL A 28 -8.83 2.28 -3.03
CA VAL A 28 -8.87 1.93 -1.60
C VAL A 28 -8.16 2.94 -0.69
N SER A 29 -7.52 3.96 -1.27
CA SER A 29 -6.65 4.95 -0.59
C SER A 29 -7.30 5.69 0.59
N ALA A 30 -8.62 5.90 0.54
CA ALA A 30 -9.39 6.66 1.53
C ALA A 30 -10.17 5.76 2.52
N LEU A 31 -9.76 4.49 2.67
CA LEU A 31 -10.45 3.47 3.47
C LEU A 31 -9.52 2.90 4.56
N ASP A 32 -10.10 2.48 5.68
CA ASP A 32 -9.38 1.69 6.70
C ASP A 32 -9.05 0.28 6.15
N VAL A 33 -7.95 -0.33 6.64
CA VAL A 33 -7.42 -1.61 6.14
C VAL A 33 -8.48 -2.72 6.07
N SER A 34 -9.42 -2.77 7.03
CA SER A 34 -10.47 -3.79 7.04
C SER A 34 -11.50 -3.62 5.91
N VAL A 35 -11.75 -2.36 5.51
CA VAL A 35 -12.62 -1.99 4.40
C VAL A 35 -11.86 -1.97 3.06
N GLN A 36 -10.54 -1.75 3.06
CA GLN A 36 -9.71 -1.95 1.86
C GLN A 36 -9.81 -3.40 1.37
N ALA A 37 -9.58 -4.38 2.25
CA ALA A 37 -9.71 -5.80 1.92
C ALA A 37 -11.13 -6.14 1.39
N GLN A 38 -12.19 -5.66 2.05
CA GLN A 38 -13.57 -5.84 1.58
C GLN A 38 -13.85 -5.24 0.19
N VAL A 39 -13.08 -4.24 -0.26
CA VAL A 39 -13.21 -3.66 -1.60
C VAL A 39 -12.37 -4.42 -2.62
N ILE A 40 -11.19 -4.93 -2.24
CA ILE A 40 -10.33 -5.76 -3.09
C ILE A 40 -11.05 -7.07 -3.42
N ASN A 41 -11.48 -7.84 -2.41
CA ASN A 41 -12.24 -9.08 -2.60
C ASN A 41 -13.50 -8.88 -3.46
N LEU A 42 -14.22 -7.75 -3.28
CA LEU A 42 -15.39 -7.43 -4.09
C LEU A 42 -15.03 -7.16 -5.56
N LEU A 43 -13.89 -6.56 -5.84
CA LEU A 43 -13.41 -6.37 -7.21
C LEU A 43 -13.01 -7.71 -7.82
N GLU A 44 -12.30 -8.58 -7.09
CA GLU A 44 -11.97 -9.95 -7.52
C GLU A 44 -13.24 -10.77 -7.85
N GLU A 45 -14.24 -10.79 -6.95
CA GLU A 45 -15.55 -11.43 -7.17
C GLU A 45 -16.27 -10.89 -8.43
N LEU A 46 -16.19 -9.58 -8.69
CA LEU A 46 -16.78 -8.94 -9.87
C LEU A 46 -15.98 -9.24 -11.15
N GLN A 47 -14.65 -9.38 -11.05
CA GLN A 47 -13.78 -9.72 -12.16
C GLN A 47 -14.09 -11.14 -12.67
N GLU A 48 -14.17 -12.12 -11.77
CA GLU A 48 -14.51 -13.50 -12.10
C GLU A 48 -15.95 -13.65 -12.62
N SER A 49 -16.92 -13.01 -11.96
CA SER A 49 -18.34 -13.21 -12.27
C SER A 49 -18.85 -12.45 -13.51
N LEU A 50 -18.17 -11.37 -13.91
CA LEU A 50 -18.56 -10.53 -15.06
C LEU A 50 -17.50 -10.50 -16.19
N GLY A 51 -16.33 -11.11 -16.00
CA GLY A 51 -15.27 -11.19 -17.03
C GLY A 51 -14.54 -9.87 -17.27
N LEU A 52 -14.43 -9.02 -16.25
CA LEU A 52 -13.92 -7.65 -16.37
C LEU A 52 -12.40 -7.60 -16.55
N THR A 53 -11.92 -6.61 -17.30
CA THR A 53 -10.51 -6.22 -17.31
C THR A 53 -10.30 -5.00 -16.42
N TYR A 54 -9.29 -5.03 -15.54
CA TYR A 54 -8.97 -3.90 -14.66
C TYR A 54 -7.66 -3.21 -15.02
N LEU A 55 -7.68 -1.88 -14.98
CA LEU A 55 -6.48 -1.04 -14.91
C LEU A 55 -6.49 -0.34 -13.55
N VAL A 56 -5.73 -0.89 -12.59
CA VAL A 56 -5.61 -0.33 -11.24
C VAL A 56 -4.43 0.66 -11.20
N ILE A 57 -4.67 1.82 -10.60
CA ILE A 57 -3.65 2.83 -10.30
C ILE A 57 -3.65 2.99 -8.79
N ALA A 58 -2.52 2.67 -8.13
CA ALA A 58 -2.36 2.87 -6.70
C ALA A 58 -0.87 3.08 -6.34
N HIS A 59 -0.63 3.82 -5.26
CA HIS A 59 0.70 4.00 -4.66
C HIS A 59 1.09 2.90 -3.66
N ASP A 60 0.13 2.09 -3.20
CA ASP A 60 0.37 1.01 -2.23
C ASP A 60 0.73 -0.31 -2.93
N LEU A 61 1.98 -0.75 -2.73
CA LEU A 61 2.51 -2.01 -3.26
C LEU A 61 1.97 -3.27 -2.54
N ALA A 62 1.34 -3.16 -1.37
CA ALA A 62 0.60 -4.28 -0.80
C ALA A 62 -0.72 -4.51 -1.54
N VAL A 63 -1.44 -3.43 -1.90
CA VAL A 63 -2.73 -3.50 -2.61
C VAL A 63 -2.57 -4.07 -4.01
N VAL A 64 -1.68 -3.51 -4.85
CA VAL A 64 -1.56 -3.95 -6.26
C VAL A 64 -1.08 -5.39 -6.39
N ARG A 65 -0.41 -5.96 -5.38
CA ARG A 65 0.03 -7.36 -5.42
C ARG A 65 -1.14 -8.34 -5.56
N HIS A 66 -2.26 -8.06 -4.88
CA HIS A 66 -3.38 -8.99 -4.79
C HIS A 66 -4.26 -8.95 -6.05
N ILE A 67 -4.48 -7.74 -6.59
CA ILE A 67 -5.46 -7.48 -7.67
C ILE A 67 -4.85 -7.36 -9.08
N SER A 68 -3.56 -7.61 -9.28
CA SER A 68 -2.88 -7.39 -10.57
C SER A 68 -2.07 -8.59 -11.05
N ASP A 69 -2.34 -9.07 -12.26
CA ASP A 69 -1.50 -10.07 -12.95
C ASP A 69 -0.13 -9.51 -13.33
N VAL A 70 -0.11 -8.25 -13.80
CA VAL A 70 1.06 -7.52 -14.31
C VAL A 70 1.09 -6.14 -13.68
N ILE A 71 2.26 -5.73 -13.17
CA ILE A 71 2.44 -4.45 -12.50
C ILE A 71 3.41 -3.57 -13.31
N GLY A 72 2.97 -2.36 -13.63
CA GLY A 72 3.76 -1.32 -14.27
C GLY A 72 4.20 -0.24 -13.27
N VAL A 73 5.51 -0.10 -13.04
CA VAL A 73 6.08 0.89 -12.11
C VAL A 73 6.43 2.16 -12.87
N MET A 74 5.92 3.31 -12.42
CA MET A 74 6.17 4.61 -13.04
C MET A 74 7.03 5.54 -12.17
N TYR A 75 7.91 6.31 -12.79
CA TYR A 75 8.64 7.40 -12.13
C TYR A 75 8.60 8.68 -12.98
N LEU A 76 8.16 9.80 -12.38
CA LEU A 76 8.01 11.11 -13.02
C LEU A 76 7.33 11.04 -14.41
N GLY A 77 6.17 10.38 -14.49
CA GLY A 77 5.37 10.31 -15.72
C GLY A 77 6.01 9.47 -16.84
N GLY A 78 6.66 8.35 -16.50
CA GLY A 78 7.14 7.36 -17.45
C GLY A 78 7.34 6.00 -16.78
N LEU A 79 7.02 4.92 -17.50
CA LEU A 79 7.26 3.56 -17.04
C LEU A 79 8.76 3.31 -16.89
N VAL A 80 9.17 2.70 -15.78
CA VAL A 80 10.56 2.31 -15.50
C VAL A 80 10.75 0.81 -15.33
N GLU A 81 9.67 0.09 -15.02
CA GLU A 81 9.65 -1.37 -14.94
C GLU A 81 8.24 -1.90 -15.22
N GLU A 82 8.13 -3.08 -15.81
CA GLU A 82 6.88 -3.78 -16.07
C GLU A 82 7.14 -5.28 -15.97
N ALA A 83 6.39 -6.02 -15.15
CA ALA A 83 6.58 -7.46 -14.99
C ALA A 83 5.30 -8.15 -14.49
N PRO A 84 5.18 -9.49 -14.65
CA PRO A 84 4.23 -10.28 -13.87
C PRO A 84 4.39 -9.99 -12.37
N SER A 85 3.28 -9.91 -11.64
CA SER A 85 3.25 -9.44 -10.24
C SER A 85 4.28 -10.14 -9.35
N ASP A 86 4.23 -11.47 -9.25
CA ASP A 86 5.18 -12.24 -8.43
C ASP A 86 6.64 -12.08 -8.85
N ALA A 87 6.93 -11.91 -10.15
CA ALA A 87 8.29 -11.66 -10.64
C ALA A 87 8.82 -10.29 -10.16
N LEU A 88 7.94 -9.28 -10.11
CA LEU A 88 8.28 -7.95 -9.60
C LEU A 88 8.60 -7.95 -8.09
N TYR A 89 7.89 -8.75 -7.28
CA TYR A 89 8.19 -8.89 -5.85
C TYR A 89 9.40 -9.79 -5.59
N ALA A 90 9.60 -10.85 -6.39
CA ALA A 90 10.72 -11.78 -6.22
C ALA A 90 12.07 -11.18 -6.66
N GLY A 91 12.08 -10.34 -7.70
CA GLY A 91 13.32 -9.81 -8.28
C GLY A 91 13.13 -8.45 -8.96
N PRO A 92 12.78 -7.37 -8.24
CA PRO A 92 12.66 -6.04 -8.83
C PRO A 92 14.01 -5.60 -9.39
N ARG A 93 14.06 -5.14 -10.65
CA ARG A 93 15.30 -4.90 -11.40
C ARG A 93 15.67 -3.44 -11.51
N HIS A 94 14.71 -2.53 -11.72
CA HIS A 94 15.01 -1.10 -11.82
C HIS A 94 15.40 -0.55 -10.43
N PRO A 95 16.46 0.27 -10.30
CA PRO A 95 16.89 0.84 -9.02
C PRO A 95 15.83 1.56 -8.18
N TYR A 96 14.84 2.19 -8.83
CA TYR A 96 13.69 2.79 -8.13
C TYR A 96 12.76 1.72 -7.52
N THR A 97 12.45 0.66 -8.26
CA THR A 97 11.59 -0.43 -7.79
C THR A 97 12.27 -1.23 -6.69
N LYS A 98 13.58 -1.48 -6.79
CA LYS A 98 14.39 -2.06 -5.69
C LYS A 98 14.22 -1.24 -4.41
N ALA A 99 14.29 0.09 -4.52
CA ALA A 99 14.11 0.97 -3.37
C ALA A 99 12.67 0.97 -2.82
N LEU A 100 11.65 1.05 -3.68
CA LEU A 100 10.25 0.91 -3.25
C LEU A 100 10.00 -0.42 -2.51
N MET A 101 10.40 -1.54 -3.10
CA MET A 101 10.20 -2.88 -2.50
C MET A 101 10.96 -3.06 -1.19
N SER A 102 12.09 -2.35 -0.99
CA SER A 102 12.81 -2.34 0.30
C SER A 102 12.07 -1.57 1.41
N ALA A 103 11.10 -0.72 1.06
CA ALA A 103 10.30 0.06 2.01
C ALA A 103 8.91 -0.54 2.28
N VAL A 104 8.47 -1.55 1.51
CA VAL A 104 7.24 -2.32 1.77
C VAL A 104 7.50 -3.26 2.95
N PRO A 105 6.77 -3.18 4.08
CA PRO A 105 6.95 -4.09 5.20
C PRO A 105 6.55 -5.52 4.86
N VAL A 106 7.24 -6.54 5.38
CA VAL A 106 6.75 -7.93 5.35
C VAL A 106 6.02 -8.32 6.64
N PRO A 107 5.06 -9.26 6.61
CA PRO A 107 4.31 -9.68 7.82
C PRO A 107 5.12 -10.49 8.83
N ASP A 108 6.27 -11.04 8.43
CA ASP A 108 7.16 -11.83 9.30
C ASP A 108 8.19 -10.89 9.97
N PRO A 109 8.15 -10.71 11.30
CA PRO A 109 9.03 -9.77 11.99
C PRO A 109 10.50 -10.22 11.97
N GLU A 110 10.78 -11.53 12.04
CA GLU A 110 12.17 -11.99 11.94
C GLU A 110 12.74 -11.71 10.54
N VAL A 111 11.91 -11.72 9.49
CA VAL A 111 12.36 -11.35 8.16
C VAL A 111 12.51 -9.83 8.02
N GLU A 112 11.55 -9.03 8.50
CA GLU A 112 11.61 -7.56 8.41
C GLU A 112 12.81 -6.96 9.16
N ASP A 113 13.10 -7.41 10.39
CA ASP A 113 14.26 -6.96 11.19
C ASP A 113 15.62 -7.21 10.49
N ARG A 114 15.67 -8.15 9.54
CA ARG A 114 16.87 -8.50 8.75
C ARG A 114 16.92 -7.82 7.37
N ARG A 115 15.93 -7.01 6.98
CA ARG A 115 15.89 -6.39 5.63
C ARG A 115 16.65 -5.07 5.60
N GLU A 116 17.60 -4.97 4.67
CA GLU A 116 18.28 -3.71 4.34
C GLU A 116 17.31 -2.78 3.58
N ARG A 117 17.05 -1.59 4.15
CA ARG A 117 16.22 -0.56 3.51
C ARG A 117 17.07 0.38 2.67
N ILE A 118 16.66 0.64 1.43
CA ILE A 118 17.37 1.53 0.50
C ILE A 118 16.83 2.96 0.68
N LEU A 119 17.47 3.73 1.57
CA LEU A 119 17.15 5.15 1.73
C LEU A 119 17.61 5.95 0.49
N LEU A 120 16.65 6.62 -0.17
CA LEU A 120 16.88 7.42 -1.38
C LEU A 120 17.15 8.90 -1.05
N HIS A 121 18.40 9.31 -1.22
CA HIS A 121 18.83 10.69 -1.00
C HIS A 121 18.31 11.67 -2.08
N GLY A 122 18.31 12.96 -1.73
CA GLY A 122 17.86 14.06 -2.60
C GLY A 122 16.33 14.19 -2.71
N ASP A 123 15.87 15.40 -3.03
CA ASP A 123 14.46 15.71 -3.22
C ASP A 123 13.88 15.08 -4.50
N LEU A 124 12.55 14.91 -4.54
CA LEU A 124 11.84 14.49 -5.74
C LEU A 124 11.88 15.60 -6.82
N PRO A 125 12.44 15.35 -8.02
CA PRO A 125 12.46 16.37 -9.07
C PRO A 125 11.07 16.74 -9.57
N SER A 126 10.91 17.97 -10.08
CA SER A 126 9.63 18.44 -10.62
C SER A 126 9.16 17.61 -11.83
N PRO A 127 7.93 17.04 -11.80
CA PRO A 127 7.36 16.36 -12.98
C PRO A 127 7.20 17.27 -14.21
N ALA A 128 7.10 18.59 -14.00
CA ALA A 128 6.95 19.58 -15.07
C ALA A 128 8.29 19.96 -15.76
N ASN A 129 9.42 19.69 -15.10
CA ASN A 129 10.76 19.82 -15.69
C ASN A 129 11.64 18.65 -15.21
N PRO A 130 11.38 17.43 -15.70
CA PRO A 130 12.03 16.22 -15.21
C PRO A 130 13.50 16.15 -15.69
N PRO A 131 14.37 15.41 -14.98
CA PRO A 131 15.77 15.28 -15.37
C PRO A 131 15.96 14.72 -16.79
N ALA A 132 17.05 15.14 -17.44
CA ALA A 132 17.47 14.60 -18.72
C ALA A 132 17.92 13.13 -18.60
N GLY A 133 17.97 12.43 -19.73
CA GLY A 133 18.33 11.02 -19.77
C GLY A 133 17.39 10.12 -18.97
N CYS A 134 17.93 9.37 -18.01
CA CYS A 134 17.15 8.57 -17.07
C CYS A 134 16.58 9.47 -15.96
N ARG A 135 15.25 9.66 -15.93
CA ARG A 135 14.57 10.53 -14.96
C ARG A 135 14.93 10.25 -13.49
N PHE A 136 15.32 9.03 -13.14
CA PHE A 136 15.72 8.64 -11.79
C PHE A 136 17.20 8.93 -11.45
N HIS A 137 18.03 9.38 -12.40
CA HIS A 137 19.49 9.48 -12.20
C HIS A 137 19.91 10.38 -11.03
N THR A 138 19.11 11.38 -10.66
CA THR A 138 19.41 12.31 -9.55
C THR A 138 19.26 11.67 -8.16
N ARG A 139 18.61 10.51 -8.05
CA ARG A 139 18.37 9.77 -6.80
C ARG A 139 18.80 8.31 -6.86
N CYS A 140 19.29 7.84 -8.01
CA CYS A 140 19.63 6.45 -8.24
C CYS A 140 20.93 6.06 -7.52
N PRO A 141 20.93 5.08 -6.60
CA PRO A 141 22.16 4.68 -5.90
C PRO A 141 23.24 4.09 -6.80
N TRP A 142 22.88 3.59 -7.99
CA TRP A 142 23.79 3.01 -8.99
C TRP A 142 24.06 3.96 -10.18
N VAL A 143 23.85 5.28 -10.03
CA VAL A 143 24.00 6.25 -11.13
C VAL A 143 25.40 6.21 -11.74
N GLN A 144 25.46 6.15 -13.08
CA GLN A 144 26.69 6.17 -13.88
C GLN A 144 26.76 7.44 -14.74
N GLU A 145 27.89 8.14 -14.71
CA GLU A 145 28.10 9.41 -15.43
C GLU A 145 27.99 9.27 -16.96
N THR A 146 28.31 8.09 -17.51
CA THR A 146 28.45 7.85 -18.95
C THR A 146 27.15 7.95 -19.74
N LYS A 147 26.01 7.60 -19.14
CA LYS A 147 24.69 7.54 -19.82
C LYS A 147 23.54 8.11 -19.02
N CYS A 148 23.53 7.99 -17.68
CA CYS A 148 22.28 8.17 -16.91
C CYS A 148 21.73 9.60 -16.95
N ALA A 149 22.57 10.62 -17.09
CA ALA A 149 22.16 12.03 -17.16
C ALA A 149 21.90 12.54 -18.60
N THR A 150 22.24 11.75 -19.64
CA THR A 150 22.32 12.21 -21.04
C THR A 150 21.42 11.42 -21.98
N GLU A 151 21.33 10.11 -21.82
CA GLU A 151 20.58 9.20 -22.68
C GLU A 151 19.34 8.68 -21.93
N ARG A 152 18.17 8.71 -22.55
CA ARG A 152 16.97 8.13 -21.93
C ARG A 152 16.97 6.61 -22.17
N PRO A 153 16.99 5.76 -21.13
CA PRO A 153 16.95 4.33 -21.32
C PRO A 153 15.61 3.92 -21.96
N PRO A 154 15.61 3.11 -23.03
CA PRO A 154 14.40 2.48 -23.53
C PRO A 154 13.89 1.44 -22.53
N LEU A 155 12.58 1.22 -22.48
CA LEU A 155 11.97 0.11 -21.77
C LEU A 155 12.22 -1.17 -22.61
N LEU A 156 13.10 -2.05 -22.14
CA LEU A 156 13.49 -3.27 -22.85
C LEU A 156 13.14 -4.52 -22.03
N ASP A 157 12.71 -5.58 -22.70
CA ASP A 157 12.52 -6.89 -22.09
C ASP A 157 13.87 -7.49 -21.65
N THR A 158 13.92 -8.02 -20.43
CA THR A 158 15.11 -8.61 -19.78
C THR A 158 14.93 -10.10 -19.45
N GLY A 159 13.94 -10.73 -20.09
CA GLY A 159 13.56 -12.13 -19.90
C GLY A 159 12.14 -12.25 -19.33
N ASP A 160 11.40 -13.24 -19.80
CA ASP A 160 10.10 -13.67 -19.25
C ASP A 160 9.02 -12.56 -19.16
N GLY A 161 9.09 -11.56 -20.05
CA GLY A 161 8.18 -10.41 -20.08
C GLY A 161 8.54 -9.29 -19.09
N HIS A 162 9.66 -9.42 -18.37
CA HIS A 162 10.15 -8.46 -17.38
C HIS A 162 10.88 -7.31 -18.08
N LYS A 163 10.20 -6.19 -18.31
CA LYS A 163 10.73 -5.03 -19.02
C LYS A 163 11.28 -4.00 -18.04
N VAL A 164 12.43 -3.40 -18.37
CA VAL A 164 13.17 -2.47 -17.51
C VAL A 164 13.67 -1.29 -18.34
N ALA A 165 13.51 -0.07 -17.84
CA ALA A 165 14.08 1.14 -18.44
C ALA A 165 15.35 1.59 -17.68
N CYS A 166 16.38 0.74 -17.68
CA CYS A 166 17.70 1.07 -17.12
C CYS A 166 18.81 0.76 -18.14
N HIS A 167 19.87 1.57 -18.13
CA HIS A 167 21.05 1.35 -19.00
C HIS A 167 21.98 0.23 -18.52
N PHE A 168 21.87 -0.18 -17.25
CA PHE A 168 22.86 -1.02 -16.56
C PHE A 168 22.20 -2.17 -15.79
N THR A 169 21.04 -2.66 -16.25
CA THR A 169 20.28 -3.69 -15.53
C THR A 169 21.14 -4.94 -15.29
N ALA A 170 21.75 -5.48 -16.34
CA ALA A 170 22.56 -6.69 -16.27
C ALA A 170 23.83 -6.49 -15.41
N GLU A 171 24.45 -5.31 -15.47
CA GLU A 171 25.65 -4.98 -14.69
C GLU A 171 25.35 -4.77 -13.19
N ILE A 172 24.15 -4.28 -12.87
CA ILE A 172 23.66 -4.19 -11.48
C ILE A 172 23.27 -5.59 -10.96
N GLU A 173 22.58 -6.40 -11.76
CA GLU A 173 22.23 -7.79 -11.41
C GLU A 173 23.47 -8.69 -11.24
N ALA A 174 24.50 -8.49 -12.06
CA ALA A 174 25.80 -9.17 -11.94
C ALA A 174 26.72 -8.58 -10.85
N GLY A 175 26.29 -7.53 -10.13
CA GLY A 175 27.08 -6.88 -9.08
C GLY A 175 28.36 -6.18 -9.56
N THR A 176 28.52 -5.96 -10.87
CA THR A 176 29.71 -5.33 -11.46
C THR A 176 29.65 -3.81 -11.36
N VAL A 177 28.45 -3.22 -11.40
CA VAL A 177 28.21 -1.81 -11.03
C VAL A 177 27.90 -1.72 -9.54
N LYS A 178 28.79 -1.08 -8.78
CA LYS A 178 28.59 -0.78 -7.35
C LYS A 178 27.71 0.45 -7.17
N GLN A 179 27.12 0.58 -5.98
CA GLN A 179 26.46 1.81 -5.58
C GLN A 179 27.48 2.97 -5.52
N THR A 180 27.15 4.07 -6.17
CA THR A 180 27.94 5.31 -6.29
C THR A 180 27.48 6.39 -5.31
N LEU A 181 26.22 6.32 -4.85
CA LEU A 181 25.76 7.01 -3.64
C LEU A 181 25.74 6.01 -2.49
N ALA A 182 26.22 6.42 -1.31
CA ALA A 182 25.99 5.66 -0.09
C ALA A 182 24.48 5.61 0.15
N THR A 183 23.91 4.41 0.14
CA THR A 183 22.57 4.19 0.67
C THR A 183 22.66 4.22 2.19
N GLY A 184 21.70 4.90 2.85
CA GLY A 184 21.53 4.79 4.29
C GLY A 184 21.01 3.40 4.64
N ILE A 185 21.90 2.40 4.72
CA ILE A 185 21.57 1.07 5.24
C ILE A 185 21.48 1.16 6.76
N GLU A 186 20.40 1.78 7.23
CA GLU A 186 19.96 1.66 8.60
C GLU A 186 19.30 0.28 8.74
N ALA A 187 20.03 -0.67 9.33
CA ALA A 187 19.42 -1.88 9.86
C ALA A 187 18.34 -1.46 10.87
N VAL A 188 17.15 -2.05 10.78
CA VAL A 188 15.99 -1.60 11.54
C VAL A 188 16.10 -2.09 12.99
N VAL A 189 16.90 -1.40 13.80
CA VAL A 189 17.06 -1.73 15.22
C VAL A 189 15.74 -1.44 15.92
N ALA A 190 14.97 -2.49 16.21
CA ALA A 190 13.71 -2.39 16.93
C ALA A 190 13.93 -1.77 18.32
N THR A 191 13.55 -0.49 18.47
CA THR A 191 13.51 0.17 19.78
C THR A 191 12.46 -0.47 20.66
N GLU A 192 12.82 -0.71 21.92
CA GLU A 192 12.17 -1.68 22.80
C GLU A 192 10.68 -1.42 23.08
N ALA A 193 9.94 -2.50 23.34
CA ALA A 193 8.54 -2.43 23.69
C ALA A 193 8.32 -1.68 25.02
N VAL A 194 7.43 -0.68 25.02
CA VAL A 194 6.95 -0.06 26.25
C VAL A 194 6.06 -1.09 26.97
N ALA A 195 6.61 -1.76 27.97
CA ALA A 195 5.90 -2.75 28.75
C ALA A 195 4.71 -2.12 29.49
N ALA A 196 3.57 -2.80 29.51
CA ALA A 196 2.47 -2.45 30.39
C ALA A 196 2.78 -2.89 31.82
N GLU A 197 2.87 -1.94 32.76
CA GLU A 197 2.98 -2.28 34.19
C GLU A 197 1.69 -2.97 34.66
N ALA A 198 1.81 -4.25 35.04
CA ALA A 198 0.79 -4.94 35.78
C ALA A 198 0.88 -4.53 37.26
N VAL A 199 -0.20 -3.97 37.81
CA VAL A 199 -0.31 -3.70 39.25
C VAL A 199 -0.59 -5.02 39.97
N GLU A 200 0.38 -5.51 40.74
CA GLU A 200 0.21 -6.70 41.57
C GLU A 200 -0.79 -6.45 42.71
N VAL A 201 -1.57 -7.48 43.05
CA VAL A 201 -2.57 -7.45 44.14
C VAL A 201 -2.03 -8.23 45.32
N SER A 202 -2.03 -7.63 46.51
CA SER A 202 -1.73 -8.30 47.79
C SER A 202 -3.01 -8.56 48.60
N GLU A 203 -3.04 -9.68 49.33
CA GLU A 203 -4.22 -10.17 50.07
C GLU A 203 -4.22 -9.79 51.56
N GLY A 204 -5.41 -9.79 52.18
CA GLY A 204 -5.66 -9.63 53.62
C GLY A 204 -6.09 -8.20 54.01
N ASP A 205 -7.16 -7.96 54.79
CA ASP A 205 -7.91 -8.83 55.70
C ASP A 205 -9.39 -8.36 55.86
N ALA A 206 -10.22 -9.05 56.65
CA ALA A 206 -11.64 -8.75 56.93
C ALA A 206 -11.99 -8.97 58.42
N PRO A 207 -13.16 -8.54 59.00
CA PRO A 207 -14.41 -8.04 58.40
C PRO A 207 -14.76 -6.60 58.95
N GLU A 208 -15.97 -6.12 59.33
CA GLU A 208 -17.34 -6.66 59.50
C GLU A 208 -18.44 -5.56 59.53
N GLU A 209 -19.71 -6.00 59.54
CA GLU A 209 -20.98 -5.28 59.83
C GLU A 209 -21.52 -4.18 58.89
N ALA A 210 -22.86 -3.98 58.95
CA ALA A 210 -23.65 -3.09 58.09
C ALA A 210 -25.02 -2.72 58.72
N PRO A 211 -25.67 -1.61 58.31
CA PRO A 211 -27.12 -1.45 58.53
C PRO A 211 -27.95 -0.85 57.37
N LYS A 212 -28.92 -1.66 56.89
CA LYS A 212 -30.32 -1.37 56.45
C LYS A 212 -30.74 -0.02 55.79
N VAL A 213 -31.06 -0.10 54.49
CA VAL A 213 -32.34 0.20 53.75
C VAL A 213 -33.55 0.62 54.66
N PRO A 214 -34.47 1.58 54.33
CA PRO A 214 -35.26 1.54 53.08
C PRO A 214 -35.97 2.79 52.45
N GLY A 215 -36.40 2.63 51.19
CA GLY A 215 -37.71 3.08 50.66
C GLY A 215 -37.75 4.27 49.67
N GLN A 216 -38.77 4.44 48.80
CA GLN A 216 -39.84 3.53 48.28
C GLN A 216 -40.63 4.22 47.12
N ALA A 217 -41.16 3.46 46.14
CA ALA A 217 -42.31 3.80 45.24
C ALA A 217 -42.18 5.02 44.28
N ASP A 218 -42.92 5.17 43.17
CA ASP A 218 -43.70 4.22 42.32
C ASP A 218 -43.87 4.82 40.88
N ALA A 219 -44.44 4.05 39.94
CA ALA A 219 -44.76 4.46 38.54
C ALA A 219 -46.29 4.75 38.38
N PRO A 220 -47.01 4.52 37.25
CA PRO A 220 -46.69 4.36 35.81
C PRO A 220 -47.68 5.11 34.82
N VAL A 221 -47.72 4.69 33.53
CA VAL A 221 -48.92 4.60 32.61
C VAL A 221 -49.09 5.56 31.40
N ALA A 222 -48.85 4.98 30.20
CA ALA A 222 -49.62 5.04 28.92
C ALA A 222 -49.57 6.22 27.90
N VAL A 223 -50.07 5.87 26.70
CA VAL A 223 -50.09 6.55 25.39
C VAL A 223 -51.54 6.93 25.01
N PRO A 224 -51.77 7.75 23.97
CA PRO A 224 -52.30 7.15 22.73
C PRO A 224 -51.75 7.80 21.43
N ALA A 225 -52.09 7.21 20.28
CA ALA A 225 -51.74 7.70 18.94
C ALA A 225 -52.98 8.12 18.14
N LYS A 226 -52.82 8.94 17.08
CA LYS A 226 -53.41 8.74 15.73
C LYS A 226 -53.13 9.85 14.70
N ASP A 227 -52.99 9.40 13.45
CA ASP A 227 -53.52 9.91 12.18
C ASP A 227 -53.68 11.43 11.92
N GLY A 228 -53.08 11.89 10.82
CA GLY A 228 -53.39 13.14 10.10
C GLY A 228 -53.06 12.97 8.61
N ALA A 229 -53.80 13.61 7.70
CA ALA A 229 -53.74 13.36 6.25
C ALA A 229 -53.87 14.64 5.40
N ALA A 230 -53.54 14.52 4.11
CA ALA A 230 -53.37 15.60 3.12
C ALA A 230 -52.15 16.52 3.39
N GLU A 231 -51.56 17.18 2.40
CA GLU A 231 -51.99 17.41 1.00
C GLU A 231 -50.86 17.14 -0.01
#